data_AF-A0A7S4CBR3-F1
#
_entry.id   AF-A0A7S4CBR3-F1
#
_cell.length_a   1.000
_cell.length_b   1.000
_cell.length_c   1.000
_cell.angle_alpha   90.00
_cell.angle_beta   90.00
_cell.angle_gamma   90.00
#
_symmetry.space_group_name_H-M   'P 1'
#
loop_
_entity.id
_entity.type
_entity.pdbx_description
1 polymer ?
#
loop_
_entity_poly.entity_id
_entity_poly.type
_entity_poly.pdbx_seq_one_letter_code
_entity_poly.pdbx_strand_id
1 'polypeptide(L)'
;QGIACHDSDLDLCLVVDEQRNRTMTKQRILDSIGWVGHICSATAGLPRKELKIIKTSRVPIVKHSGARFPFDISFAFPGVVNSAWLRQYVHQDKAVVQPLVLCLTRWSRAVGINNNPDGFLSSYTMMLLCIFYLVRVGVLTPLAPTTANLPPIPEYPDSEYWEDTELCATRLGQLAVGFFGFFAVDFPSQLSVVSLRCPGELTKADKGWNMFPLAVEDPLEPHLNTCRNVSVERWDAIRTRFAAAAAGAPAALRAVWEAEEARPR
;
A
#
# COMPACT_ATOMS: atom_id res chain seq x y z
N GLN A 1 -5.63 4.95 -6.58
CA GLN A 1 -6.42 4.21 -5.56
C GLN A 1 -7.61 5.00 -5.02
N GLY A 2 -7.74 6.31 -5.29
CA GLY A 2 -8.73 7.14 -4.60
C GLY A 2 -8.27 7.59 -3.22
N ILE A 3 -6.94 7.62 -2.99
CA ILE A 3 -6.32 8.09 -1.75
C ILE A 3 -5.16 8.97 -2.20
N ALA A 4 -5.22 10.26 -1.91
CA ALA A 4 -4.18 11.23 -2.28
C ALA A 4 -4.16 12.38 -1.27
N CYS A 5 -2.98 12.97 -1.08
CA CYS A 5 -2.78 14.20 -0.34
C CYS A 5 -1.88 15.15 -1.14
N HIS A 6 -1.83 16.42 -0.75
CA HIS A 6 -1.13 17.48 -1.49
C HIS A 6 0.38 17.23 -1.69
N ASP A 7 0.99 16.38 -0.85
CA ASP A 7 2.39 15.97 -0.87
C ASP A 7 2.59 14.56 -1.46
N SER A 8 1.57 13.99 -2.13
CA SER A 8 1.71 12.71 -2.84
C SER A 8 2.39 12.87 -4.20
N ASP A 9 3.32 11.95 -4.50
CA ASP A 9 3.85 11.76 -5.84
C ASP A 9 2.75 11.19 -6.76
N LEU A 10 2.81 11.50 -8.06
CA LEU A 10 1.96 10.91 -9.09
C LEU A 10 2.62 9.65 -9.67
N ASP A 11 1.95 8.50 -9.52
CA ASP A 11 2.36 7.25 -10.18
C ASP A 11 1.72 7.15 -11.57
N LEU A 12 2.54 7.26 -12.61
CA LEU A 12 2.12 7.21 -14.01
C LEU A 12 2.55 5.90 -14.67
N CYS A 13 1.66 5.28 -15.44
CA CYS A 13 1.95 4.11 -16.26
C CYS A 13 1.79 4.46 -17.73
N LEU A 14 2.86 4.35 -18.51
CA LEU A 14 2.79 4.43 -19.97
C LEU A 14 2.24 3.13 -20.52
N VAL A 15 1.07 3.20 -21.15
CA VAL A 15 0.40 2.05 -21.77
C VAL A 15 0.45 2.20 -23.28
N VAL A 16 1.13 1.27 -23.96
CA VAL A 16 1.12 1.20 -25.44
C VAL A 16 -0.12 0.43 -25.88
N ASP A 17 -0.28 -0.76 -25.34
CA ASP A 17 -1.54 -1.46 -25.11
C ASP A 17 -1.31 -2.45 -23.95
N GLU A 18 -2.40 -2.91 -23.35
CA GLU A 18 -2.34 -3.78 -22.17
C GLU A 18 -1.52 -5.06 -22.40
N GLN A 19 -1.73 -5.74 -23.53
CA GLN A 19 -1.07 -7.01 -23.80
C GLN A 19 0.43 -6.83 -24.04
N ARG A 20 0.83 -5.76 -24.75
CA ARG A 20 2.24 -5.41 -24.93
C ARG A 20 2.89 -5.08 -23.60
N ASN A 21 2.29 -4.22 -22.78
CA ASN A 21 2.86 -3.89 -21.47
C ASN A 21 3.08 -5.14 -20.58
N ARG A 22 2.19 -6.14 -20.66
CA ARG A 22 2.31 -7.41 -19.91
C ARG A 22 3.39 -8.35 -20.47
N THR A 23 3.71 -8.26 -21.76
CA THR A 23 4.60 -9.19 -22.47
C THR A 23 5.98 -8.61 -22.81
N MET A 24 6.21 -7.31 -22.52
CA MET A 24 7.50 -6.67 -22.74
C MET A 24 8.62 -7.35 -21.98
N THR A 25 9.72 -7.60 -22.68
CA THR A 25 10.94 -8.12 -22.04
C THR A 25 11.56 -7.07 -21.13
N LYS A 26 12.28 -7.52 -20.09
CA LYS A 26 12.99 -6.63 -19.17
C LYS A 26 13.91 -5.65 -19.92
N GLN A 27 14.65 -6.12 -20.92
CA GLN A 27 15.53 -5.26 -21.73
C GLN A 27 14.73 -4.15 -22.43
N ARG A 28 13.61 -4.51 -23.06
CA ARG A 28 12.77 -3.53 -23.76
C ARG A 28 12.18 -2.49 -22.81
N ILE A 29 11.82 -2.87 -21.58
CA ILE A 29 11.38 -1.93 -20.54
C ILE A 29 12.52 -0.97 -20.19
N LEU A 30 13.74 -1.48 -19.97
CA LEU A 30 14.91 -0.65 -19.63
C LEU A 30 15.29 0.35 -20.73
N ASP A 31 15.19 -0.07 -21.99
CA ASP A 31 15.44 0.79 -23.14
C ASP A 31 14.36 1.87 -23.24
N SER A 32 13.09 1.48 -23.09
CA SER A 32 11.94 2.40 -23.14
C SER A 32 11.99 3.46 -22.03
N ILE A 33 12.30 3.05 -20.78
CA ILE A 33 12.51 3.97 -19.65
C ILE A 33 13.69 4.92 -19.90
N GLY A 34 14.77 4.44 -20.53
CA GLY A 34 15.89 5.29 -20.93
C GLY A 34 15.45 6.38 -21.92
N TRP A 35 14.68 6.00 -22.94
CA TRP A 35 14.17 6.92 -23.94
C TRP A 35 13.19 7.94 -23.35
N VAL A 36 12.25 7.50 -22.51
CA VAL A 36 11.32 8.38 -21.78
C VAL A 36 12.10 9.38 -20.92
N GLY A 37 13.13 8.93 -20.21
CA GLY A 37 14.01 9.81 -19.43
C GLY A 37 14.70 10.86 -20.30
N HIS A 38 15.18 10.50 -21.49
CA HIS A 38 15.74 11.47 -22.44
C HIS A 38 14.73 12.50 -22.89
N ILE A 39 13.49 12.10 -23.19
CA ILE A 39 12.41 13.04 -23.54
C ILE A 39 12.14 13.98 -22.37
N CYS A 40 11.91 13.45 -21.16
CA CYS A 40 11.68 14.27 -19.98
C CYS A 40 12.81 15.28 -19.74
N SER A 41 14.06 14.90 -20.03
CA SER A 41 15.22 15.80 -19.88
C SER A 41 15.28 16.93 -20.92
N ALA A 42 14.59 16.77 -22.06
CA ALA A 42 14.51 17.75 -23.14
C ALA A 42 13.24 18.63 -23.05
N THR A 43 12.26 18.25 -22.24
CA THR A 43 11.00 18.99 -22.07
C THR A 43 11.23 20.32 -21.36
N ALA A 44 10.81 21.41 -21.99
CA ALA A 44 10.83 22.74 -21.38
C ALA A 44 9.95 22.76 -20.11
N GLY A 45 10.51 23.26 -19.00
CA GLY A 45 9.81 23.36 -17.71
C GLY A 45 10.07 22.20 -16.73
N LEU A 46 10.85 21.19 -17.10
CA LEU A 46 11.31 20.12 -16.19
C LEU A 46 12.81 20.26 -15.90
N PRO A 47 13.21 20.65 -14.67
CA PRO A 47 14.61 20.76 -14.31
C PRO A 47 15.35 19.41 -14.38
N ARG A 48 16.29 19.28 -15.32
CA ARG A 48 17.09 18.06 -15.52
C ARG A 48 17.79 17.54 -14.25
N LYS A 49 18.16 18.41 -13.32
CA LYS A 49 18.81 18.06 -12.05
C LYS A 49 17.92 17.25 -11.09
N GLU A 50 16.61 17.33 -11.26
CA GLU A 50 15.61 16.64 -10.43
C GLU A 50 15.08 15.37 -11.09
N LEU A 51 15.56 15.05 -12.30
CA LEU A 51 15.22 13.85 -13.04
C LEU A 51 16.18 12.71 -12.68
N LYS A 52 15.62 11.55 -12.32
CA LYS A 52 16.37 10.32 -12.03
C LYS A 52 15.80 9.16 -12.83
N ILE A 53 16.68 8.44 -13.53
CA ILE A 53 16.33 7.21 -14.23
C ILE A 53 16.77 6.04 -13.34
N ILE A 54 15.81 5.29 -12.80
CA ILE A 54 16.05 4.19 -11.86
C ILE A 54 15.81 2.87 -12.60
N LYS A 55 16.90 2.15 -12.91
CA LYS A 55 16.87 0.89 -13.68
C LYS A 55 17.10 -0.37 -12.84
N THR A 56 17.59 -0.21 -11.61
CA THR A 56 18.01 -1.32 -10.74
C THR A 56 16.88 -1.91 -9.91
N SER A 57 15.77 -1.17 -9.73
CA SER A 57 14.58 -1.63 -9.04
C SER A 57 13.83 -2.71 -9.84
N ARG A 58 12.97 -3.47 -9.15
CA ARG A 58 12.05 -4.45 -9.78
C ARG A 58 11.22 -3.81 -10.89
N VAL A 59 10.72 -2.60 -10.63
CA VAL A 59 10.00 -1.78 -11.59
C VAL A 59 10.91 -0.61 -11.96
N PRO A 60 11.49 -0.61 -13.17
CA PRO A 60 12.27 0.53 -13.66
C PRO A 60 11.37 1.75 -13.84
N ILE A 61 11.84 2.91 -13.38
CA ILE A 61 11.06 4.16 -13.39
C ILE A 61 11.88 5.37 -13.82
N VAL A 62 11.18 6.39 -14.32
CA VAL A 62 11.68 7.77 -14.45
C VAL A 62 11.02 8.59 -13.35
N LYS A 63 11.81 9.05 -12.38
CA LYS A 63 11.37 9.87 -11.25
C LYS A 63 11.72 11.34 -11.49
N HIS A 64 10.77 12.24 -11.28
CA HIS A 64 11.00 13.68 -11.34
C HIS A 64 10.51 14.36 -10.05
N SER A 65 11.42 14.95 -9.27
CA SER A 65 11.11 15.41 -7.91
C SER A 65 10.83 16.90 -7.72
N GLY A 66 11.06 17.77 -8.71
CA GLY A 66 10.73 19.21 -8.57
C GLY A 66 9.88 19.79 -9.70
N ALA A 67 9.05 18.93 -10.29
CA ALA A 67 7.87 19.40 -11.00
C ALA A 67 6.85 19.92 -9.96
N ARG A 68 5.84 20.70 -10.41
CA ARG A 68 4.75 21.17 -9.54
C ARG A 68 4.10 20.02 -8.76
N PHE A 69 3.97 18.87 -9.42
CA PHE A 69 3.60 17.60 -8.82
C PHE A 69 4.72 16.60 -9.11
N PRO A 70 5.47 16.13 -8.10
CA PRO A 70 6.44 15.07 -8.29
C PRO A 70 5.78 13.85 -8.92
N PHE A 71 6.50 13.12 -9.77
CA PHE A 71 5.93 11.97 -10.45
C PHE A 71 6.96 10.89 -10.73
N ASP A 72 6.47 9.65 -10.82
CA ASP A 72 7.20 8.46 -11.23
C ASP A 72 6.51 7.87 -12.47
N ILE A 73 7.23 7.72 -13.58
CA ILE A 73 6.73 7.08 -14.81
C ILE A 73 7.28 5.66 -14.92
N SER A 74 6.40 4.69 -15.14
CA SER A 74 6.74 3.28 -15.35
C SER A 74 5.99 2.68 -16.54
N PHE A 75 6.32 1.43 -16.91
CA PHE A 75 5.51 0.60 -17.82
C PHE A 75 4.73 -0.49 -17.06
N ALA A 76 4.64 -0.38 -15.73
CA ALA A 76 4.11 -1.43 -14.86
C ALA A 76 2.58 -1.44 -14.81
N PHE A 77 1.97 -1.98 -15.86
CA PHE A 77 0.52 -2.16 -15.94
C PHE A 77 -0.10 -2.90 -14.73
N PRO A 78 0.55 -3.93 -14.13
CA PRO A 78 0.03 -4.55 -12.91
C PRO A 78 -0.22 -3.55 -11.76
N GLY A 79 0.56 -2.46 -11.66
CA GLY A 79 0.35 -1.41 -10.66
C GLY A 79 -0.95 -0.61 -10.86
N VAL A 80 -1.34 -0.41 -12.12
CA VAL A 80 -2.62 0.21 -12.50
C VAL A 80 -3.78 -0.68 -12.08
N VAL A 81 -3.69 -1.98 -12.39
CA VAL A 81 -4.73 -2.96 -12.07
C VAL A 81 -4.85 -3.16 -10.55
N ASN A 82 -3.73 -3.24 -9.82
CA ASN A 82 -3.72 -3.26 -8.35
C ASN A 82 -4.41 -2.03 -7.78
N SER A 83 -4.09 -0.84 -8.31
CA SER A 83 -4.69 0.41 -7.86
C SER A 83 -6.21 0.49 -8.12
N ALA A 84 -6.68 -0.08 -9.23
CA ALA A 84 -8.10 -0.19 -9.54
C ALA A 84 -8.80 -1.21 -8.64
N TRP A 85 -8.17 -2.36 -8.40
CA TRP A 85 -8.73 -3.40 -7.52
C TRP A 85 -8.84 -2.92 -6.07
N LEU A 86 -7.78 -2.29 -5.55
CA LEU A 86 -7.79 -1.69 -4.21
C LEU A 86 -8.80 -0.55 -4.06
N ARG A 87 -9.10 0.20 -5.14
CA ARG A 87 -10.13 1.24 -5.11
C ARG A 87 -11.50 0.67 -4.74
N GLN A 88 -11.79 -0.59 -5.05
CA GLN A 88 -13.06 -1.22 -4.66
C GLN A 88 -13.18 -1.36 -3.13
N TYR A 89 -12.09 -1.67 -2.41
CA TYR A 89 -12.11 -1.66 -0.94
C TYR A 89 -12.35 -0.26 -0.39
N VAL A 90 -11.72 0.75 -1.00
CA VAL A 90 -11.93 2.16 -0.61
C VAL A 90 -13.39 2.56 -0.77
N HIS A 91 -14.06 2.10 -1.84
CA HIS A 91 -15.47 2.40 -2.10
C HIS A 91 -16.46 1.72 -1.15
N GLN A 92 -16.08 0.67 -0.43
CA GLN A 92 -16.98 0.02 0.52
C GLN A 92 -17.33 0.93 1.71
N ASP A 93 -16.34 1.66 2.24
CA ASP A 93 -16.52 2.65 3.32
C ASP A 93 -15.47 3.75 3.18
N LYS A 94 -15.68 4.71 2.26
CA LYS A 94 -14.73 5.80 1.97
C LYS A 94 -14.41 6.63 3.20
N ALA A 95 -15.42 6.89 4.02
CA ALA A 95 -15.33 7.68 5.24
C ALA A 95 -14.39 7.03 6.27
N VAL A 96 -14.23 5.71 6.24
CA VAL A 96 -13.26 5.00 7.08
C VAL A 96 -11.93 4.79 6.36
N VAL A 97 -11.95 4.19 5.18
CA VAL A 97 -10.74 3.66 4.53
C VAL A 97 -9.78 4.78 4.11
N GLN A 98 -10.28 5.86 3.50
CA GLN A 98 -9.42 6.95 3.03
C GLN A 98 -8.66 7.63 4.19
N PRO A 99 -9.32 8.20 5.21
CA PRO A 99 -8.61 8.88 6.30
C PRO A 99 -7.77 7.92 7.13
N LEU A 100 -8.20 6.68 7.35
CA LEU A 100 -7.40 5.71 8.11
C LEU A 100 -6.10 5.36 7.38
N VAL A 101 -6.15 5.03 6.09
CA VAL A 101 -4.94 4.74 5.29
C VAL A 101 -4.02 5.96 5.24
N LEU A 102 -4.55 7.17 5.06
CA LEU A 102 -3.75 8.40 5.06
C LEU A 102 -3.10 8.64 6.42
N CYS A 103 -3.85 8.49 7.52
CA CYS A 103 -3.35 8.65 8.88
C CYS A 103 -2.20 7.67 9.17
N LEU A 104 -2.42 6.37 8.92
CA LEU A 104 -1.42 5.32 9.14
C LEU A 104 -0.19 5.50 8.22
N THR A 105 -0.39 5.95 6.98
CA THR A 105 0.70 6.22 6.04
C THR A 105 1.53 7.42 6.49
N ARG A 106 0.90 8.51 6.92
CA ARG A 106 1.60 9.70 7.41
C ARG A 106 2.33 9.42 8.72
N TRP A 107 1.68 8.73 9.65
CA TRP A 107 2.29 8.28 10.90
C TRP A 107 3.51 7.40 10.64
N SER A 108 3.40 6.40 9.76
CA SER A 108 4.49 5.46 9.47
C SER A 108 5.71 6.13 8.82
N ARG A 109 5.50 7.16 7.99
CA ARG A 109 6.58 8.03 7.47
C ARG A 109 7.22 8.84 8.59
N ALA A 110 6.42 9.46 9.45
CA ALA A 110 6.91 10.31 10.55
C ALA A 110 7.76 9.54 11.56
N VAL A 111 7.45 8.25 11.82
CA VAL A 111 8.24 7.40 12.72
C VAL A 111 9.35 6.60 12.00
N GLY A 112 9.52 6.82 10.69
CA GLY A 112 10.63 6.28 9.90
C GLY A 112 10.50 4.81 9.48
N ILE A 113 9.30 4.22 9.54
CA ILE A 113 9.07 2.80 9.17
C ILE A 113 8.37 2.60 7.81
N ASN A 114 8.15 3.70 7.08
CA ASN A 114 7.66 3.70 5.69
C ASN A 114 8.76 4.24 4.77
N ASN A 115 9.74 3.40 4.50
CA ASN A 115 10.93 3.71 3.72
C ASN A 115 11.48 2.42 3.07
N ASN A 116 10.85 1.99 1.97
CA ASN A 116 11.19 0.75 1.27
C ASN A 116 12.67 0.66 0.86
N PRO A 117 13.32 1.72 0.32
CA PRO A 117 14.75 1.68 0.02
C PRO A 117 15.64 1.27 1.21
N ASP A 118 15.24 1.60 2.45
CA ASP A 118 16.00 1.28 3.67
C ASP A 118 15.59 -0.06 4.31
N GLY A 119 14.81 -0.88 3.59
CA GLY A 119 14.34 -2.18 4.06
C GLY A 119 13.12 -2.13 4.98
N PHE A 120 12.39 -1.01 4.98
CA PHE A 120 11.14 -0.85 5.73
C PHE A 120 9.91 -1.04 4.82
N LEU A 121 8.71 -0.74 5.33
CA LEU A 121 7.46 -0.89 4.61
C LEU A 121 7.35 0.14 3.49
N SER A 122 6.58 -0.19 2.45
CA SER A 122 6.13 0.78 1.46
C SER A 122 4.75 1.34 1.83
N SER A 123 4.36 2.47 1.24
CA SER A 123 3.00 3.01 1.41
C SER A 123 1.93 2.03 0.87
N TYR A 124 2.25 1.30 -0.20
CA TYR A 124 1.41 0.21 -0.70
C TYR A 124 1.25 -0.92 0.33
N THR A 125 2.35 -1.36 0.96
CA THR A 125 2.31 -2.38 2.02
C THR A 125 1.48 -1.90 3.21
N MET A 126 1.63 -0.64 3.64
CA MET A 126 0.78 -0.06 4.69
C MET A 126 -0.70 -0.10 4.34
N MET A 127 -1.06 0.18 3.08
CA MET A 127 -2.45 0.06 2.61
C MET A 127 -2.95 -1.39 2.66
N LEU A 128 -2.14 -2.37 2.22
CA LEU A 128 -2.51 -3.79 2.30
C LEU A 128 -2.73 -4.25 3.74
N LEU A 129 -1.83 -3.87 4.66
CA LEU A 129 -1.98 -4.15 6.10
C LEU A 129 -3.28 -3.55 6.66
N CYS A 130 -3.58 -2.30 6.30
CA CYS A 130 -4.78 -1.61 6.76
C CYS A 130 -6.04 -2.30 6.28
N ILE A 131 -6.15 -2.59 4.98
CA ILE A 131 -7.32 -3.26 4.41
C ILE A 131 -7.47 -4.67 5.00
N PHE A 132 -6.37 -5.40 5.17
CA PHE A 132 -6.42 -6.72 5.78
C PHE A 132 -6.98 -6.65 7.19
N TYR A 133 -6.46 -5.74 8.02
CA TYR A 133 -6.98 -5.51 9.37
C TYR A 133 -8.48 -5.19 9.35
N LEU A 134 -8.92 -4.25 8.50
CA LEU A 134 -10.33 -3.88 8.39
C LEU A 134 -11.24 -5.04 7.95
N VAL A 135 -10.75 -5.92 7.07
CA VAL A 135 -11.45 -7.18 6.72
C VAL A 135 -11.51 -8.11 7.93
N ARG A 136 -10.41 -8.25 8.68
CA ARG A 136 -10.33 -9.13 9.86
C ARG A 136 -11.25 -8.71 11.00
N VAL A 137 -11.47 -7.41 11.19
CA VAL A 137 -12.40 -6.87 12.20
C VAL A 137 -13.82 -6.63 11.67
N GLY A 138 -14.14 -7.13 10.47
CA GLY A 138 -15.49 -7.09 9.91
C GLY A 138 -15.98 -5.71 9.44
N VAL A 139 -15.08 -4.72 9.32
CA VAL A 139 -15.43 -3.41 8.75
C VAL A 139 -15.56 -3.46 7.24
N LEU A 140 -14.73 -4.28 6.57
CA LEU A 140 -14.76 -4.49 5.13
C LEU A 140 -15.14 -5.93 4.80
N THR A 141 -15.84 -6.09 3.68
CA THR A 141 -16.12 -7.42 3.12
C THR A 141 -14.96 -7.84 2.21
N PRO A 142 -14.43 -9.08 2.35
CA PRO A 142 -13.41 -9.59 1.44
C PRO A 142 -13.87 -9.54 -0.02
N LEU A 143 -13.00 -9.09 -0.91
CA LEU A 143 -13.24 -9.09 -2.35
C LEU A 143 -12.62 -10.31 -3.01
N ALA A 144 -13.26 -10.78 -4.08
CA ALA A 144 -12.67 -11.80 -4.94
C ALA A 144 -11.37 -11.26 -5.57
N PRO A 145 -10.30 -12.07 -5.61
CA PRO A 145 -9.01 -11.69 -6.16
C PRO A 145 -8.99 -11.82 -7.70
N THR A 146 -10.03 -11.32 -8.34
CA THR A 146 -10.19 -11.39 -9.79
C THR A 146 -10.23 -9.99 -10.37
N THR A 147 -9.59 -9.84 -11.51
CA THR A 147 -9.66 -8.63 -12.32
C THR A 147 -10.77 -8.71 -13.36
N ALA A 148 -11.44 -9.86 -13.50
CA ALA A 148 -12.44 -10.10 -14.54
C ALA A 148 -13.65 -9.14 -14.45
N ASN A 149 -13.98 -8.68 -13.24
CA ASN A 149 -15.11 -7.78 -12.99
C ASN A 149 -14.67 -6.36 -12.63
N LEU A 150 -13.41 -5.99 -12.92
CA LEU A 150 -13.00 -4.61 -12.70
C LEU A 150 -13.76 -3.69 -13.65
N PRO A 151 -14.31 -2.56 -13.17
CA PRO A 151 -14.86 -1.55 -14.05
C PRO A 151 -13.75 -1.03 -14.99
N PRO A 152 -14.12 -0.49 -16.17
CA PRO A 152 -13.15 0.16 -17.04
C PRO A 152 -12.30 1.14 -16.25
N ILE A 153 -10.97 0.96 -16.30
CA ILE A 153 -10.04 1.80 -15.55
C ILE A 153 -9.95 3.15 -16.27
N PRO A 154 -10.43 4.25 -15.68
CA PRO A 154 -10.34 5.55 -16.32
C PRO A 154 -8.86 5.98 -16.41
N GLU A 155 -8.49 6.67 -17.48
CA GLU A 155 -7.16 7.27 -17.62
C GLU A 155 -6.88 8.27 -16.50
N TYR A 156 -7.90 9.07 -16.15
CA TYR A 156 -7.89 10.01 -15.05
C TYR A 156 -9.05 9.68 -14.10
N PRO A 157 -8.79 9.04 -12.94
CA PRO A 157 -9.84 8.71 -11.99
C PRO A 157 -10.36 9.95 -11.25
N ASP A 158 -11.66 9.97 -10.97
CA ASP A 158 -12.29 11.07 -10.23
C ASP A 158 -11.68 11.28 -8.84
N SER A 159 -11.59 12.57 -8.47
CA SER A 159 -11.20 13.02 -7.14
C SER A 159 -12.40 12.88 -6.19
N GLU A 160 -12.34 11.89 -5.32
CA GLU A 160 -13.39 11.64 -4.33
C GLU A 160 -12.83 11.92 -2.94
N TYR A 161 -13.44 12.91 -2.27
CA TYR A 161 -13.12 13.27 -0.90
C TYR A 161 -14.11 12.59 0.05
N TRP A 162 -13.65 12.21 1.25
CA TRP A 162 -14.54 11.85 2.33
C TRP A 162 -15.02 13.14 3.03
N GLU A 163 -16.23 13.11 3.56
CA GLU A 163 -16.78 14.19 4.38
C GLU A 163 -16.39 13.95 5.85
N ASP A 164 -15.93 15.00 6.53
CA ASP A 164 -15.48 14.94 7.91
C ASP A 164 -16.66 15.09 8.88
N THR A 165 -16.82 14.15 9.81
CA THR A 165 -17.84 14.20 10.86
C THR A 165 -17.25 13.78 12.20
N GLU A 166 -17.70 14.37 13.31
CA GLU A 166 -17.12 14.12 14.65
C GLU A 166 -17.25 12.65 15.09
N LEU A 167 -18.35 11.98 14.73
CA LEU A 167 -18.55 10.55 14.96
C LEU A 167 -17.53 9.69 14.20
N CYS A 168 -17.06 10.17 13.05
CA CYS A 168 -16.03 9.51 12.24
C CYS A 168 -14.67 9.51 12.96
N ALA A 169 -14.31 10.62 13.62
CA ALA A 169 -13.01 10.75 14.30
C ALA A 169 -12.81 9.73 15.43
N THR A 170 -13.85 9.48 16.23
CA THR A 170 -13.78 8.48 17.32
C THR A 170 -13.61 7.06 16.76
N ARG A 171 -14.43 6.67 15.78
CA ARG A 171 -14.35 5.37 15.10
C ARG A 171 -12.99 5.17 14.43
N LEU A 172 -12.47 6.19 13.75
CA LEU A 172 -11.15 6.16 13.12
C LEU A 172 -10.02 5.99 14.14
N GLY A 173 -10.10 6.68 15.28
CA GLY A 173 -9.16 6.50 16.37
C GLY A 173 -9.13 5.05 16.87
N GLN A 174 -10.30 4.43 17.04
CA GLN A 174 -10.40 3.05 17.55
C GLN A 174 -9.78 2.07 16.57
N LEU A 175 -10.10 2.22 15.28
CA LEU A 175 -9.54 1.38 14.22
C LEU A 175 -8.03 1.57 14.08
N ALA A 176 -7.51 2.78 14.25
CA ALA A 176 -6.07 3.03 14.20
C ALA A 176 -5.35 2.35 15.37
N VAL A 177 -5.86 2.48 16.59
CA VAL A 177 -5.30 1.84 17.79
C VAL A 177 -5.35 0.33 17.67
N GLY A 178 -6.48 -0.19 17.21
CA GLY A 178 -6.65 -1.61 16.97
C GLY A 178 -5.74 -2.17 15.88
N PHE A 179 -5.53 -1.43 14.80
CA PHE A 179 -4.55 -1.77 13.78
C PHE A 179 -3.14 -1.92 14.38
N PHE A 180 -2.73 -0.97 15.23
CA PHE A 180 -1.43 -1.01 15.89
C PHE A 180 -1.29 -2.18 16.86
N GLY A 181 -2.30 -2.42 17.70
CA GLY A 181 -2.34 -3.56 18.62
C GLY A 181 -2.26 -4.89 17.88
N PHE A 182 -3.10 -5.03 16.85
CA PHE A 182 -3.18 -6.23 16.03
C PHE A 182 -1.82 -6.60 15.42
N PHE A 183 -1.12 -5.68 14.76
CA PHE A 183 0.17 -6.00 14.14
C PHE A 183 1.35 -6.02 15.12
N ALA A 184 1.22 -5.44 16.31
CA ALA A 184 2.23 -5.52 17.35
C ALA A 184 2.20 -6.85 18.12
N VAL A 185 0.99 -7.36 18.41
CA VAL A 185 0.77 -8.46 19.37
C VAL A 185 0.02 -9.63 18.74
N ASP A 186 -1.14 -9.38 18.13
CA ASP A 186 -2.11 -10.46 17.84
C ASP A 186 -1.83 -11.20 16.54
N PHE A 187 -1.32 -10.51 15.52
CA PHE A 187 -1.05 -11.10 14.23
C PHE A 187 0.11 -12.09 14.35
N PRO A 188 -0.10 -13.40 14.09
CA PRO A 188 0.92 -14.44 14.23
C PRO A 188 1.92 -14.36 13.07
N SER A 189 2.69 -13.27 13.02
CA SER A 189 3.58 -12.93 11.92
C SER A 189 4.58 -14.01 11.59
N GLN A 190 4.93 -14.90 12.53
CA GLN A 190 5.84 -16.03 12.30
C GLN A 190 5.25 -17.16 11.45
N LEU A 191 3.92 -17.33 11.47
CA LEU A 191 3.25 -18.46 10.82
C LEU A 191 2.37 -18.03 9.65
N SER A 192 1.74 -16.86 9.74
CA SER A 192 0.69 -16.47 8.80
C SER A 192 1.15 -15.38 7.82
N VAL A 193 0.43 -15.29 6.71
CA VAL A 193 0.65 -14.34 5.62
C VAL A 193 -0.53 -13.38 5.57
N VAL A 194 -0.24 -12.08 5.53
CA VAL A 194 -1.25 -11.07 5.21
C VAL A 194 -1.63 -11.25 3.74
N SER A 195 -2.84 -11.70 3.46
CA SER A 195 -3.36 -11.88 2.11
C SER A 195 -4.78 -11.34 2.02
N LEU A 196 -5.03 -10.49 1.01
CA LEU A 196 -6.38 -10.04 0.67
C LEU A 196 -7.07 -10.98 -0.34
N ARG A 197 -6.35 -12.00 -0.82
CA ARG A 197 -6.82 -12.98 -1.81
C ARG A 197 -7.51 -14.17 -1.16
N CYS A 198 -7.08 -14.53 0.04
CA CYS A 198 -7.66 -15.60 0.83
C CYS A 198 -8.36 -14.99 2.04
N PRO A 199 -9.70 -15.04 2.13
CA PRO A 199 -10.42 -14.61 3.33
C PRO A 199 -10.09 -15.46 4.57
N GLY A 200 -9.67 -16.71 4.34
CA GLY A 200 -9.19 -17.62 5.38
C GLY A 200 -7.72 -17.40 5.72
N GLU A 201 -7.17 -18.31 6.53
CA GLU A 201 -5.76 -18.27 6.88
C GLU A 201 -4.88 -18.77 5.73
N LEU A 202 -3.85 -18.00 5.39
CA LEU A 202 -2.77 -18.42 4.49
C LEU A 202 -1.50 -18.51 5.31
N THR A 203 -0.86 -19.68 5.33
CA THR A 203 0.37 -19.86 6.12
C THR A 203 1.61 -19.57 5.29
N LYS A 204 2.70 -19.23 5.97
CA LYS A 204 4.03 -19.11 5.33
C LYS A 204 4.52 -20.44 4.82
N ALA A 205 4.17 -21.56 5.47
CA ALA A 205 4.51 -22.89 5.00
C ALA A 205 3.93 -23.16 3.61
N ASP A 206 2.65 -22.80 3.39
CA ASP A 206 1.99 -22.92 2.08
C ASP A 206 2.70 -22.12 0.98
N LYS A 207 3.37 -21.03 1.35
CA LYS A 207 4.05 -20.11 0.44
C LYS A 207 5.57 -20.34 0.35
N GLY A 208 6.15 -21.18 1.21
CA GLY A 208 7.60 -21.28 1.39
C GLY A 208 8.23 -19.98 1.89
N TRP A 209 7.51 -19.19 2.70
CA TRP A 209 7.90 -17.86 3.17
C TRP A 209 8.37 -17.82 4.63
N ASN A 210 8.71 -18.97 5.20
CA ASN A 210 9.08 -19.16 6.61
C ASN A 210 10.27 -18.29 7.04
N MET A 211 11.15 -17.93 6.10
CA MET A 211 12.35 -17.11 6.35
C MET A 211 12.07 -15.62 6.55
N PHE A 212 10.92 -15.11 6.10
CA PHE A 212 10.60 -13.68 6.23
C PHE A 212 10.03 -13.43 7.62
N PRO A 213 10.38 -12.34 8.32
CA PRO A 213 9.77 -12.03 9.62
C PRO A 213 8.31 -11.59 9.47
N LEU A 214 7.99 -10.86 8.40
CA LEU A 214 6.64 -10.47 8.00
C LEU A 214 6.41 -10.87 6.54
N ALA A 215 5.25 -11.45 6.25
CA ALA A 215 4.85 -11.81 4.89
C ALA A 215 3.53 -11.14 4.51
N VAL A 216 3.56 -10.40 3.41
CA VAL A 216 2.39 -9.70 2.84
C VAL A 216 2.32 -10.05 1.36
N GLU A 217 1.33 -10.85 0.98
CA GLU A 217 1.07 -11.29 -0.40
C GLU A 217 0.53 -10.12 -1.22
N ASP A 218 1.10 -9.90 -2.42
CA ASP A 218 0.47 -9.03 -3.41
C ASP A 218 -0.80 -9.71 -3.97
N PRO A 219 -1.95 -9.02 -4.02
CA PRO A 219 -3.22 -9.63 -4.41
C PRO A 219 -3.27 -10.10 -5.87
N LEU A 220 -2.52 -9.46 -6.78
CA LEU A 220 -2.52 -9.82 -8.22
C LEU A 220 -1.22 -10.49 -8.67
N GLU A 221 -0.14 -10.38 -7.89
CA GLU A 221 1.10 -11.13 -8.08
C GLU A 221 1.33 -12.09 -6.88
N PRO A 222 0.62 -13.23 -6.74
CA PRO A 222 0.64 -14.02 -5.51
C PRO A 222 2.02 -14.54 -5.09
N HIS A 223 2.98 -14.64 -6.01
CA HIS A 223 4.35 -15.04 -5.72
C HIS A 223 5.19 -13.90 -5.08
N LEU A 224 4.67 -12.69 -5.04
CA LEU A 224 5.35 -11.50 -4.57
C LEU A 224 5.03 -11.25 -3.08
N ASN A 225 6.04 -11.41 -2.22
CA ASN A 225 6.00 -10.84 -0.88
C ASN A 225 6.40 -9.35 -0.95
N THR A 226 5.49 -8.45 -0.57
CA THR A 226 5.77 -6.99 -0.54
C THR A 226 6.76 -6.63 0.57
N CYS A 227 6.90 -7.49 1.58
CA CYS A 227 7.86 -7.38 2.69
C CYS A 227 9.16 -8.16 2.48
N ARG A 228 9.48 -8.59 1.26
CA ARG A 228 10.70 -9.40 0.98
C ARG A 228 12.03 -8.75 1.39
N ASN A 229 12.05 -7.43 1.55
CA ASN A 229 13.23 -6.66 1.97
C ASN A 229 13.21 -6.31 3.48
N VAL A 230 12.17 -6.69 4.21
CA VAL A 230 12.04 -6.42 5.65
C VAL A 230 12.84 -7.48 6.41
N SER A 231 13.97 -7.07 6.99
CA SER A 231 14.78 -7.92 7.87
C SER A 231 14.12 -8.11 9.24
N VAL A 232 14.67 -9.03 10.04
CA VAL A 232 14.19 -9.28 11.41
C VAL A 232 14.31 -8.00 12.26
N GLU A 233 15.45 -7.31 12.17
CA GLU A 233 15.71 -6.07 12.91
C GLU A 233 14.73 -4.95 12.49
N ARG A 234 14.43 -4.87 11.18
CA ARG A 234 13.45 -3.91 10.65
C ARG A 234 12.04 -4.24 11.14
N TRP A 235 11.68 -5.52 11.16
CA TRP A 235 10.38 -5.96 11.69
C TRP A 235 10.25 -5.67 13.19
N ASP A 236 11.29 -5.91 13.98
CA ASP A 236 11.29 -5.59 15.41
C ASP A 236 11.15 -4.09 15.67
N ALA A 237 11.83 -3.27 14.87
CA ALA A 237 11.64 -1.82 14.92
C ALA A 237 10.20 -1.41 14.55
N ILE A 238 9.61 -2.01 13.52
CA ILE A 238 8.21 -1.78 13.12
C ILE A 238 7.25 -2.15 14.27
N ARG A 239 7.39 -3.36 14.83
CA ARG A 239 6.55 -3.84 15.94
C ARG A 239 6.65 -2.95 17.17
N THR A 240 7.86 -2.48 17.50
CA THR A 240 8.07 -1.56 18.62
C THR A 240 7.31 -0.25 18.42
N ARG A 241 7.32 0.30 17.20
CA ARG A 241 6.56 1.52 16.88
C ARG A 241 5.05 1.29 16.91
N PHE A 242 4.57 0.17 16.40
CA PHE A 242 3.17 -0.23 16.52
C PHE A 242 2.76 -0.36 17.99
N ALA A 243 3.52 -1.09 18.81
CA ALA A 243 3.24 -1.24 20.24
C ALA A 243 3.18 0.10 20.98
N ALA A 244 4.13 1.00 20.71
CA ALA A 244 4.14 2.34 21.30
C ALA A 244 2.92 3.17 20.87
N ALA A 245 2.50 3.09 19.61
CA ALA A 245 1.33 3.80 19.10
C ALA A 245 0.01 3.25 19.68
N ALA A 246 -0.12 1.93 19.83
CA ALA A 246 -1.23 1.31 20.54
C ALA A 246 -1.26 1.72 22.02
N ALA A 247 -0.09 1.87 22.65
CA ALA A 247 0.02 2.22 24.06
C ALA A 247 -0.25 3.70 24.36
N GLY A 248 0.11 4.60 23.44
CA GLY A 248 -0.12 6.05 23.56
C GLY A 248 -1.55 6.50 23.26
N ALA A 249 -2.44 5.57 22.89
CA ALA A 249 -3.84 5.84 22.64
C ALA A 249 -4.56 6.35 23.91
N PRO A 250 -5.39 7.42 23.81
CA PRO A 250 -6.27 7.82 24.91
C PRO A 250 -7.04 6.61 25.48
N ALA A 251 -7.22 6.57 26.81
CA ALA A 251 -7.89 5.46 27.50
C ALA A 251 -9.28 5.09 26.92
N ALA A 252 -9.99 6.07 26.35
CA ALA A 252 -11.27 5.86 25.68
C ALA A 252 -11.17 5.00 24.40
N LEU A 253 -10.04 5.02 23.68
CA LEU A 253 -9.83 4.18 22.49
C LEU A 253 -9.46 2.73 22.87
N ARG A 254 -8.73 2.53 23.97
CA ARG A 254 -8.47 1.19 24.54
C ARG A 254 -9.74 0.49 25.00
N ALA A 255 -10.64 1.21 25.67
CA ALA A 255 -11.90 0.65 26.15
C ALA A 255 -12.80 0.13 25.01
N VAL A 256 -12.71 0.72 23.81
CA VAL A 256 -13.46 0.23 22.65
C VAL A 256 -12.77 -0.92 21.92
N TRP A 257 -11.43 -0.97 21.93
CA TRP A 257 -10.70 -2.17 21.50
C TRP A 257 -11.09 -3.40 22.33
N GLU A 258 -11.10 -3.25 23.66
CA GLU A 258 -11.53 -4.31 24.59
C GLU A 258 -13.01 -4.72 24.35
N ALA A 259 -13.86 -3.78 23.95
CA ALA A 259 -15.26 -4.06 23.61
C ALA A 259 -15.44 -4.76 22.25
N GLU A 260 -14.58 -4.51 21.26
CA GLU A 260 -14.60 -5.19 19.95
C GLU A 260 -13.95 -6.58 20.02
N GLU A 261 -12.88 -6.78 20.81
CA GLU A 261 -12.34 -8.13 21.09
C GLU A 261 -13.37 -9.05 21.74
N ALA A 262 -14.31 -8.48 22.50
CA ALA A 262 -15.39 -9.22 23.14
C ALA A 262 -16.53 -9.62 22.18
N ARG A 263 -16.50 -9.21 20.90
CA ARG A 263 -17.49 -9.68 19.93
C ARG A 263 -17.18 -11.11 19.46
N PRO A 264 -18.18 -12.00 19.41
CA PRO A 264 -18.00 -13.35 18.85
C PRO A 264 -17.59 -13.26 17.37
N ARG A 265 -16.60 -14.07 16.98
CA ARG A 265 -16.11 -14.22 15.59
C ARG A 265 -17.14 -14.86 14.67
#